data_AF-A0A090QQX2-F1
#
_entry.id   AF-A0A090QQX2-F1
#
_cell.length_a   1.000
_cell.length_b   1.000
_cell.length_c   1.000
_cell.angle_alpha   90.00
_cell.angle_beta   90.00
_cell.angle_gamma   90.00
#
_symmetry.space_group_name_H-M   'P 1'
#
loop_
_entity.id
_entity.type
_entity.pdbx_description
1 polymer ?
#
loop_
_entity_poly.entity_id
_entity_poly.type
_entity_poly.pdbx_seq_one_letter_code
_entity_poly.pdbx_strand_id
1 'polypeptide(L)'
;MLNEIGREGSRHLYLQARDHIRAAGFEQFNIDLMYGFLKQDSDSFKRTLRYAIELAPDFITLYRNRYKGTKIENEAGGVSIHKAMNQYNIAYEMLTAAGYHANPGKNTFSKIANNYGTSDYLTKRVVEGTPYIGLGLGAQSFGRHYLAYNAGAATKNMKQYRRAIEAGQFPIQDLYALPREESIAKFVSVAFYFGFIDLNCFRQRFDLDFLTYFQAEVQFLLEREYMTLVGERLMLTQYGANYINGIIPLFYSLHSKDEMCSLSQKMANKLNDTQTFLSTYQFEKYPKPSVTADIVLFSGEKPSLLLIKRGAHPFMNSWALPGGFIKPTETVEQGAERELHEETGIEGLHLTAGRVFSEPNRDPRGWIISHSFHAHIPLSASQPRCGDDAIDCRWFELSVQQEQSAVGSVTYRVKLENENSVVDKQMIQFFAVVSLPGSQRQSITVTENEGLAFDHAEIIVSALVERGLLVCLEESYTTSGILDTTS
;
A
#
# COMPACT_ATOMS: atom_id res chain seq x y z
N MET A 1 10.55 -4.59 -26.91
CA MET A 1 9.40 -3.67 -26.72
C MET A 1 9.09 -2.82 -27.94
N LEU A 2 9.85 -1.78 -28.31
CA LEU A 2 9.47 -0.90 -29.44
C LEU A 2 9.33 -1.67 -30.78
N ASN A 3 10.26 -2.56 -31.09
CA ASN A 3 10.16 -3.45 -32.27
C ASN A 3 8.95 -4.40 -32.20
N GLU A 4 8.55 -4.87 -31.01
CA GLU A 4 7.38 -5.77 -30.83
C GLU A 4 6.05 -5.06 -31.13
N ILE A 5 6.00 -3.74 -30.94
CA ILE A 5 4.82 -2.91 -31.31
C ILE A 5 4.98 -2.24 -32.69
N GLY A 6 5.97 -2.66 -33.49
CA GLY A 6 6.20 -2.14 -34.84
C GLY A 6 6.71 -0.70 -34.88
N ARG A 7 7.39 -0.24 -33.82
CA ARG A 7 8.05 1.07 -33.78
C ARG A 7 9.56 0.88 -33.86
N GLU A 8 10.13 1.24 -35.01
CA GLU A 8 11.57 1.33 -35.21
C GLU A 8 12.03 2.78 -34.99
N GLY A 9 13.15 2.97 -34.31
CA GLY A 9 13.77 4.29 -34.19
C GLY A 9 15.12 4.22 -33.51
N SER A 10 16.14 4.80 -34.14
CA SER A 10 17.46 4.97 -33.56
C SER A 10 17.56 6.33 -32.87
N ARG A 11 18.41 6.45 -31.85
CA ARG A 11 18.67 7.72 -31.15
C ARG A 11 19.07 8.85 -32.12
N HIS A 12 19.78 8.48 -33.19
CA HIS A 12 20.22 9.41 -34.23
C HIS A 12 19.06 10.04 -34.99
N LEU A 13 18.03 9.24 -35.35
CA LEU A 13 16.88 9.71 -36.11
C LEU A 13 16.11 10.82 -35.37
N TYR A 14 15.90 10.67 -34.06
CA TYR A 14 15.14 11.66 -33.29
C TYR A 14 15.90 12.96 -33.05
N LEU A 15 17.23 12.89 -32.92
CA LEU A 15 18.07 14.10 -32.86
C LEU A 15 18.02 14.85 -34.20
N GLN A 16 18.14 14.14 -35.31
CA GLN A 16 17.99 14.74 -36.64
C GLN A 16 16.60 15.34 -36.84
N ALA A 17 15.54 14.65 -36.40
CA ALA A 17 14.18 15.17 -36.48
C ALA A 17 14.01 16.47 -35.69
N ARG A 18 14.52 16.53 -34.46
CA ARG A 18 14.55 17.77 -33.65
C ARG A 18 15.27 18.89 -34.40
N ASP A 19 16.45 18.61 -34.93
CA ASP A 19 17.28 19.61 -35.60
C ASP A 19 16.59 20.14 -36.88
N HIS A 20 15.95 19.25 -37.65
CA HIS A 20 15.17 19.64 -38.83
C HIS A 20 13.93 20.46 -38.48
N ILE A 21 13.20 20.10 -37.40
CA ILE A 21 12.04 20.88 -36.91
C ILE A 21 12.49 22.32 -36.61
N ARG A 22 13.60 22.47 -35.87
CA ARG A 22 14.14 23.79 -35.52
C ARG A 22 14.67 24.54 -36.75
N ALA A 23 15.40 23.87 -37.64
CA ALA A 23 15.92 24.46 -38.87
C ALA A 23 14.81 24.92 -39.82
N ALA A 24 13.65 24.26 -39.81
CA ALA A 24 12.47 24.67 -40.57
C ALA A 24 11.71 25.86 -39.96
N GLY A 25 12.15 26.38 -38.81
CA GLY A 25 11.55 27.55 -38.16
C GLY A 25 10.41 27.23 -37.19
N PHE A 26 10.18 25.96 -36.83
CA PHE A 26 9.20 25.63 -35.80
C PHE A 26 9.74 25.96 -34.40
N GLU A 27 9.12 26.94 -33.76
CA GLU A 27 9.47 27.38 -32.40
C GLU A 27 8.96 26.44 -31.31
N GLN A 28 8.00 25.57 -31.63
CA GLN A 28 7.37 24.71 -30.64
C GLN A 28 7.20 23.29 -31.17
N PHE A 29 7.57 22.29 -30.37
CA PHE A 29 7.22 20.90 -30.67
C PHE A 29 6.91 20.07 -29.42
N ASN A 30 6.09 19.04 -29.62
CA ASN A 30 5.64 18.12 -28.59
C ASN A 30 6.23 16.72 -28.82
N ILE A 31 6.54 16.03 -27.72
CA ILE A 31 6.85 14.60 -27.74
C ILE A 31 5.75 13.84 -27.00
N ASP A 32 5.16 12.85 -27.69
CA ASP A 32 4.20 11.91 -27.08
C ASP A 32 4.94 10.70 -26.51
N LEU A 33 4.73 10.44 -25.23
CA LEU A 33 5.22 9.26 -24.53
C LEU A 33 4.05 8.42 -24.06
N MET A 34 4.24 7.10 -24.11
CA MET A 34 3.30 6.15 -23.54
C MET A 34 3.95 5.42 -22.35
N TYR A 35 3.15 5.15 -21.32
CA TYR A 35 3.57 4.41 -20.13
C TYR A 35 2.55 3.32 -19.78
N GLY A 36 2.93 2.40 -18.88
CA GLY A 36 2.06 1.30 -18.46
C GLY A 36 2.08 0.10 -19.41
N PHE A 37 3.20 -0.17 -20.08
CA PHE A 37 3.39 -1.40 -20.85
C PHE A 37 3.79 -2.58 -19.95
N LEU A 38 3.38 -3.80 -20.31
CA LEU A 38 3.67 -5.03 -19.54
C LEU A 38 5.17 -5.22 -19.31
N LYS A 39 5.96 -5.14 -20.38
CA LYS A 39 7.41 -5.35 -20.36
C LYS A 39 8.23 -4.09 -20.05
N GLN A 40 7.60 -2.97 -19.71
CA GLN A 40 8.28 -1.72 -19.34
C GLN A 40 8.39 -1.62 -17.82
N ASP A 41 9.60 -1.75 -17.28
CA ASP A 41 9.88 -1.44 -15.87
C ASP A 41 10.06 0.08 -15.64
N SER A 42 10.13 0.48 -14.38
CA SER A 42 10.27 1.88 -13.98
C SER A 42 11.60 2.51 -14.42
N ASP A 43 12.71 1.77 -14.42
CA ASP A 43 14.01 2.32 -14.77
C ASP A 43 14.19 2.49 -16.28
N SER A 44 13.62 1.58 -17.06
CA SER A 44 13.43 1.70 -18.50
C SER A 44 12.61 2.93 -18.85
N PHE A 45 11.50 3.16 -18.13
CA PHE A 45 10.70 4.35 -18.32
C PHE A 45 11.45 5.64 -17.94
N LYS A 46 12.20 5.66 -16.83
CA LYS A 46 13.08 6.78 -16.45
C LYS A 46 14.12 7.09 -17.53
N ARG A 47 14.70 6.08 -18.18
CA ARG A 47 15.64 6.27 -19.29
C ARG A 47 14.96 6.94 -20.49
N THR A 48 13.76 6.50 -20.85
CA THR A 48 12.95 7.13 -21.89
C THR A 48 12.63 8.59 -21.57
N LEU A 49 12.23 8.89 -20.33
CA LEU A 49 11.95 10.25 -19.88
C LEU A 49 13.19 11.14 -19.96
N ARG A 50 14.34 10.68 -19.45
CA ARG A 50 15.61 11.43 -19.55
C ARG A 50 15.94 11.75 -20.99
N TYR A 51 15.82 10.76 -21.88
CA TYR A 51 16.09 10.98 -23.29
C TYR A 51 15.09 11.96 -23.95
N ALA A 52 13.80 11.88 -23.64
CA ALA A 52 12.82 12.83 -24.14
C ALA A 52 13.08 14.27 -23.65
N ILE A 53 13.51 14.43 -22.39
CA ILE A 53 13.90 15.73 -21.82
C ILE A 53 15.17 16.26 -22.51
N GLU A 54 16.16 15.41 -22.80
CA GLU A 54 17.39 15.78 -23.54
C GLU A 54 17.12 16.28 -24.97
N LEU A 55 16.03 15.81 -25.61
CA LEU A 55 15.59 16.33 -26.90
C LEU A 55 15.06 17.78 -26.79
N ALA A 56 14.87 18.30 -25.57
CA ALA A 56 14.41 19.64 -25.27
C ALA A 56 13.13 20.07 -26.04
N PRO A 57 12.05 19.26 -26.01
CA PRO A 57 10.76 19.71 -26.52
C PRO A 57 10.17 20.79 -25.62
N ASP A 58 9.26 21.57 -26.19
CA ASP A 58 8.49 22.57 -25.46
C ASP A 58 7.35 21.92 -24.67
N PHE A 59 6.86 20.77 -25.18
CA PHE A 59 5.78 20.00 -24.57
C PHE A 59 6.11 18.50 -24.52
N ILE A 60 5.66 17.84 -23.45
CA ILE A 60 5.67 16.37 -23.35
C ILE A 60 4.27 15.92 -22.96
N THR A 61 3.66 15.06 -23.77
CA THR A 61 2.35 14.48 -23.48
C THR A 61 2.48 13.02 -23.09
N LEU A 62 1.92 12.66 -21.93
CA LEU A 62 1.92 11.30 -21.39
C LEU A 62 0.59 10.61 -21.66
N TYR A 63 0.65 9.40 -22.21
CA TYR A 63 -0.52 8.56 -22.42
C TYR A 63 -0.38 7.24 -21.67
N ARG A 64 -1.34 6.95 -20.80
CA ARG A 64 -1.46 5.60 -20.25
C ARG A 64 -1.84 4.64 -21.38
N ASN A 65 -1.09 3.56 -21.52
CA ASN A 65 -1.41 2.52 -22.49
C ASN A 65 -2.80 1.93 -22.21
N ARG A 66 -3.66 1.90 -23.23
CA ARG A 66 -4.98 1.25 -23.19
C ARG A 66 -4.92 0.00 -24.06
N TYR A 67 -5.09 -1.16 -23.44
CA TYR A 67 -4.92 -2.46 -24.09
C TYR A 67 -6.06 -2.86 -25.01
N LYS A 68 -7.30 -2.47 -24.66
CA LYS A 68 -8.51 -2.85 -25.40
C LYS A 68 -8.44 -2.40 -26.86
N GLY A 69 -8.66 -3.31 -27.81
CA GLY A 69 -8.64 -3.05 -29.24
C GLY A 69 -7.25 -2.89 -29.85
N THR A 70 -6.19 -3.34 -29.15
CA THR A 70 -4.80 -3.27 -29.63
C THR A 70 -4.24 -4.66 -29.94
N LYS A 71 -3.13 -4.75 -30.68
CA LYS A 71 -2.44 -6.03 -30.95
C LYS A 71 -1.91 -6.74 -29.70
N ILE A 72 -1.74 -5.99 -28.61
CA ILE A 72 -1.23 -6.48 -27.33
C ILE A 72 -2.36 -6.58 -26.28
N GLU A 73 -3.62 -6.63 -26.71
CA GLU A 73 -4.77 -6.66 -25.79
C GLU A 73 -4.72 -7.81 -24.78
N ASN A 74 -4.16 -8.95 -25.18
CA ASN A 74 -3.92 -10.11 -24.31
C ASN A 74 -2.97 -9.83 -23.13
N GLU A 75 -2.13 -8.79 -23.21
CA GLU A 75 -1.24 -8.37 -22.12
C GLU A 75 -1.95 -7.55 -21.03
N ALA A 76 -3.23 -7.18 -21.23
CA ALA A 76 -3.98 -6.31 -20.32
C ALA A 76 -3.97 -6.80 -18.87
N GLY A 77 -4.09 -8.11 -18.65
CA GLY A 77 -4.10 -8.72 -17.32
C GLY A 77 -2.77 -8.65 -16.57
N GLY A 78 -1.67 -8.37 -17.26
CA GLY A 78 -0.34 -8.30 -16.66
C GLY A 78 0.07 -6.91 -16.17
N VAL A 79 -0.73 -5.86 -16.40
CA VAL A 79 -0.41 -4.49 -15.95
C VAL A 79 -1.42 -4.01 -14.92
N SER A 80 -0.96 -3.94 -13.68
CA SER A 80 -1.74 -3.34 -12.59
C SER A 80 -1.88 -1.83 -12.75
N ILE A 81 -2.99 -1.28 -12.23
CA ILE A 81 -3.17 0.17 -12.12
C ILE A 81 -2.05 0.82 -11.30
N HIS A 82 -1.58 0.15 -10.24
CA HIS A 82 -0.49 0.62 -9.39
C HIS A 82 0.81 0.79 -10.16
N LYS A 83 1.15 -0.13 -11.06
CA LYS A 83 2.33 0.00 -11.93
C LYS A 83 2.23 1.25 -12.80
N ALA A 84 1.08 1.47 -13.43
CA ALA A 84 0.85 2.64 -14.28
C ALA A 84 0.91 3.94 -13.46
N MET A 85 0.28 3.99 -12.28
CA MET A 85 0.33 5.15 -11.39
C MET A 85 1.74 5.46 -10.90
N ASN A 86 2.53 4.44 -10.53
CA ASN A 86 3.92 4.62 -10.13
C ASN A 86 4.76 5.24 -11.25
N GLN A 87 4.60 4.75 -12.49
CA GLN A 87 5.28 5.35 -13.65
C GLN A 87 4.83 6.78 -13.89
N TYR A 88 3.53 7.07 -13.78
CA TYR A 88 3.03 8.44 -13.89
C TYR A 88 3.66 9.37 -12.84
N ASN A 89 3.73 8.96 -11.58
CA ASN A 89 4.35 9.76 -10.51
C ASN A 89 5.83 10.05 -10.78
N ILE A 90 6.58 9.03 -11.23
CA ILE A 90 7.97 9.20 -11.67
C ILE A 90 8.07 10.25 -12.78
N ALA A 91 7.20 10.18 -13.80
CA ALA A 91 7.20 11.18 -14.87
C ALA A 91 6.86 12.58 -14.35
N TYR A 92 5.85 12.69 -13.51
CA TYR A 92 5.39 13.96 -12.94
C TYR A 92 6.54 14.66 -12.19
N GLU A 93 7.24 13.94 -11.30
CA GLU A 93 8.38 14.46 -10.54
C GLU A 93 9.54 14.87 -11.46
N MET A 94 9.94 13.99 -12.40
CA MET A 94 11.06 14.26 -13.30
C MET A 94 10.79 15.43 -14.26
N LEU A 95 9.57 15.52 -14.79
CA LEU A 95 9.17 16.59 -15.70
C LEU A 95 9.07 17.93 -14.96
N THR A 96 8.50 17.93 -13.74
CA THR A 96 8.44 19.12 -12.88
C THR A 96 9.85 19.62 -12.53
N ALA A 97 10.75 18.71 -12.14
CA ALA A 97 12.15 19.05 -11.86
C ALA A 97 12.89 19.60 -13.10
N ALA A 98 12.49 19.20 -14.30
CA ALA A 98 13.02 19.69 -15.57
C ALA A 98 12.33 20.97 -16.10
N GLY A 99 11.47 21.61 -15.30
CA GLY A 99 10.78 22.85 -15.62
C GLY A 99 9.54 22.71 -16.50
N TYR A 100 9.01 21.50 -16.65
CA TYR A 100 7.72 21.29 -17.32
C TYR A 100 6.58 21.29 -16.30
N HIS A 101 5.53 22.04 -16.58
CA HIS A 101 4.37 22.21 -15.71
C HIS A 101 3.08 21.71 -16.37
N ALA A 102 2.18 21.12 -15.58
CA ALA A 102 0.85 20.70 -16.02
C ALA A 102 -0.19 21.03 -14.95
N ASN A 103 -1.41 21.35 -15.38
CA ASN A 103 -2.54 21.46 -14.46
C ASN A 103 -2.85 20.08 -13.84
N PRO A 104 -3.39 20.02 -12.61
CA PRO A 104 -3.85 18.76 -12.02
C PRO A 104 -4.81 18.01 -12.94
N GLY A 105 -4.59 16.70 -13.12
CA GLY A 105 -5.39 15.83 -13.98
C GLY A 105 -5.08 15.92 -15.48
N LYS A 106 -4.26 16.88 -15.91
CA LYS A 106 -3.82 17.01 -17.30
C LYS A 106 -2.61 16.11 -17.58
N ASN A 107 -2.56 15.59 -18.80
CA ASN A 107 -1.52 14.66 -19.23
C ASN A 107 -0.43 15.28 -20.11
N THR A 108 -0.54 16.56 -20.50
CA THR A 108 0.50 17.30 -21.22
C THR A 108 1.18 18.29 -20.30
N PHE A 109 2.50 18.27 -20.30
CA PHE A 109 3.37 19.16 -19.54
C PHE A 109 4.04 20.16 -20.49
N SER A 110 4.16 21.40 -20.06
CA SER A 110 4.63 22.53 -20.86
C SER A 110 5.77 23.27 -20.16
N LYS A 111 6.80 23.65 -20.92
CA LYS A 111 7.86 24.58 -20.48
C LYS A 111 7.47 26.04 -20.63
N ILE A 112 6.40 26.34 -21.36
CA ILE A 112 5.98 27.69 -21.68
C ILE A 112 4.88 28.09 -20.69
N ALA A 113 5.15 29.15 -19.91
CA ALA A 113 4.18 29.67 -18.96
C ALA A 113 2.86 30.02 -19.64
N ASN A 114 1.74 29.69 -18.99
CA ASN A 114 0.37 29.89 -19.49
C ASN A 114 0.04 29.18 -20.82
N ASN A 115 0.88 28.26 -21.28
CA ASN A 115 0.58 27.40 -22.43
C ASN A 115 0.30 25.97 -21.95
N TYR A 116 -0.82 25.41 -22.39
CA TYR A 116 -1.29 24.08 -21.97
C TYR A 116 -0.72 22.94 -22.83
N GLY A 117 0.17 23.22 -23.79
CA GLY A 117 0.77 22.22 -24.68
C GLY A 117 -0.26 21.54 -25.59
N THR A 118 -1.31 22.25 -25.95
CA THR A 118 -2.36 21.77 -26.85
C THR A 118 -2.41 22.64 -28.10
N SER A 119 -2.66 22.02 -29.25
CA SER A 119 -2.91 22.77 -30.50
C SER A 119 -4.06 23.77 -30.33
N ASP A 120 -4.04 24.89 -31.06
CA ASP A 120 -5.12 25.87 -31.09
C ASP A 120 -6.49 25.24 -31.34
N TYR A 121 -6.56 24.25 -32.24
CA TYR A 121 -7.77 23.49 -32.51
C TYR A 121 -8.33 22.87 -31.22
N LEU A 122 -7.49 22.17 -30.46
CA LEU A 122 -7.91 21.47 -29.25
C LEU A 122 -8.32 22.46 -28.16
N THR A 123 -7.57 23.55 -27.99
CA THR A 123 -7.89 24.63 -27.05
C THR A 123 -9.26 25.24 -27.36
N LYS A 124 -9.47 25.69 -28.60
CA LYS A 124 -10.74 26.27 -29.06
C LYS A 124 -11.91 25.30 -28.94
N ARG A 125 -11.72 24.05 -29.39
CA ARG A 125 -12.75 23.02 -29.31
C ARG A 125 -13.18 22.72 -27.87
N VAL A 126 -12.23 22.60 -26.95
CA VAL A 126 -12.51 22.12 -25.58
C VAL A 126 -12.90 23.25 -24.64
N VAL A 127 -12.18 24.36 -24.69
CA VAL A 127 -12.41 25.50 -23.78
C VAL A 127 -13.55 26.36 -24.30
N GLU A 128 -13.48 26.79 -25.57
CA GLU A 128 -14.49 27.68 -26.16
C GLU A 128 -15.68 26.90 -26.74
N GLY A 129 -15.53 25.59 -26.95
CA GLY A 129 -16.59 24.77 -27.51
C GLY A 129 -16.79 24.96 -29.02
N THR A 130 -15.77 25.43 -29.75
CA THR A 130 -15.90 25.79 -31.17
C THR A 130 -16.34 24.59 -32.03
N PRO A 131 -17.40 24.74 -32.86
CA PRO A 131 -17.79 23.73 -33.83
C PRO A 131 -16.70 23.47 -34.87
N TYR A 132 -16.63 22.25 -35.39
CA TYR A 132 -15.64 21.87 -36.40
C TYR A 132 -16.15 20.74 -37.30
N ILE A 133 -15.58 20.67 -38.51
CA ILE A 133 -15.82 19.60 -39.47
C ILE A 133 -14.58 18.72 -39.50
N GLY A 134 -14.76 17.43 -39.22
CA GLY A 134 -13.73 16.41 -39.35
C GLY A 134 -13.68 15.86 -40.75
N LEU A 135 -12.49 15.85 -41.34
CA LEU A 135 -12.23 15.25 -42.66
C LEU A 135 -11.37 13.99 -42.51
N GLY A 136 -11.55 13.05 -43.44
CA GLY A 136 -10.86 11.76 -43.42
C GLY A 136 -11.66 10.63 -42.77
N LEU A 137 -11.09 9.43 -42.86
CA LEU A 137 -11.69 8.18 -42.42
C LEU A 137 -12.03 8.22 -40.92
N GLY A 138 -13.30 8.00 -40.57
CA GLY A 138 -13.75 7.94 -39.19
C GLY A 138 -13.64 9.24 -38.40
N ALA A 139 -13.35 10.36 -39.05
CA ALA A 139 -13.26 11.65 -38.40
C ALA A 139 -14.61 12.07 -37.79
N GLN A 140 -14.58 12.67 -36.61
CA GLN A 140 -15.75 13.26 -35.95
C GLN A 140 -15.92 14.70 -36.42
N SER A 141 -17.17 15.12 -36.62
CA SER A 141 -17.55 16.53 -36.67
C SER A 141 -18.41 16.86 -35.46
N PHE A 142 -18.32 18.11 -34.99
CA PHE A 142 -19.08 18.58 -33.84
C PHE A 142 -19.76 19.90 -34.19
N GLY A 143 -21.08 19.90 -34.11
CA GLY A 143 -21.91 21.10 -34.22
C GLY A 143 -22.37 21.60 -32.86
N ARG A 144 -23.17 22.67 -32.87
CA ARG A 144 -23.83 23.17 -31.64
C ARG A 144 -24.84 22.18 -31.07
N HIS A 145 -25.51 21.43 -31.95
CA HIS A 145 -26.63 20.53 -31.61
C HIS A 145 -26.50 19.16 -32.27
N TYR A 146 -25.30 18.78 -32.71
CA TYR A 146 -25.09 17.46 -33.31
C TYR A 146 -23.66 16.96 -33.15
N LEU A 147 -23.51 15.65 -33.25
CA LEU A 147 -22.26 14.96 -33.52
C LEU A 147 -22.40 14.18 -34.81
N ALA A 148 -21.38 14.21 -35.66
CA ALA A 148 -21.34 13.39 -36.85
C ALA A 148 -20.04 12.61 -36.90
N TYR A 149 -20.08 11.44 -37.54
CA TYR A 149 -18.90 10.63 -37.77
C TYR A 149 -18.85 10.23 -39.24
N ASN A 150 -17.67 10.38 -39.84
CA ASN A 150 -17.44 9.90 -41.19
C ASN A 150 -17.38 8.37 -41.20
N ALA A 151 -17.64 7.77 -42.37
CA ALA A 151 -17.48 6.34 -42.65
C ALA A 151 -16.14 5.83 -42.12
N GLY A 152 -16.16 4.64 -41.51
CA GLY A 152 -14.99 4.02 -40.89
C GLY A 152 -14.80 4.34 -39.41
N ALA A 153 -15.66 5.18 -38.80
CA ALA A 153 -15.56 5.49 -37.37
C ALA A 153 -15.73 4.23 -36.49
N ALA A 154 -16.68 3.36 -36.83
CA ALA A 154 -16.90 2.11 -36.11
C ALA A 154 -15.99 0.98 -36.61
N THR A 155 -15.90 0.81 -37.93
CA THR A 155 -15.25 -0.35 -38.56
C THR A 155 -13.74 -0.20 -38.75
N LYS A 156 -13.21 1.02 -38.67
CA LYS A 156 -11.82 1.37 -39.00
C LYS A 156 -11.41 0.96 -40.43
N ASN A 157 -12.38 0.83 -41.34
CA ASN A 157 -12.17 0.32 -42.69
C ASN A 157 -12.47 1.37 -43.77
N MET A 158 -11.58 1.49 -44.76
CA MET A 158 -11.63 2.50 -45.83
C MET A 158 -12.67 2.23 -46.94
N LYS A 159 -13.20 1.02 -47.06
CA LYS A 159 -14.01 0.59 -48.23
C LYS A 159 -15.24 1.47 -48.46
N GLN A 160 -16.03 1.72 -47.41
CA GLN A 160 -17.24 2.54 -47.51
C GLN A 160 -16.89 4.02 -47.72
N TYR A 161 -15.88 4.51 -47.02
CA TYR A 161 -15.40 5.88 -47.15
C TYR A 161 -14.97 6.18 -48.60
N ARG A 162 -14.12 5.31 -49.18
CA ARG A 162 -13.65 5.45 -50.57
C ARG A 162 -14.81 5.42 -51.56
N ARG A 163 -15.73 4.47 -51.42
CA ARG A 163 -16.90 4.33 -52.31
C ARG A 163 -17.75 5.61 -52.32
N ALA A 164 -17.96 6.24 -51.16
CA ALA A 164 -18.70 7.49 -51.09
C ALA A 164 -17.96 8.64 -51.79
N ILE A 165 -16.65 8.78 -51.56
CA ILE A 165 -15.82 9.79 -52.23
C ILE A 165 -15.81 9.62 -53.75
N GLU A 166 -15.62 8.39 -54.24
CA GLU A 166 -15.63 8.07 -55.68
C GLU A 166 -17.01 8.36 -56.33
N ALA A 167 -18.08 8.27 -55.55
CA ALA A 167 -19.44 8.62 -55.98
C ALA A 167 -19.77 10.12 -55.83
N GLY A 168 -18.81 10.97 -55.43
CA GLY A 168 -19.04 12.40 -55.18
C GLY A 168 -19.92 12.69 -53.95
N GLN A 169 -20.05 11.74 -53.03
CA GLN A 169 -20.86 11.83 -51.82
C GLN A 169 -20.01 12.11 -50.58
N PHE A 170 -20.54 12.90 -49.64
CA PHE A 170 -19.87 13.10 -48.37
C PHE A 170 -19.92 11.80 -47.55
N PRO A 171 -18.78 11.26 -47.09
CA PRO A 171 -18.70 9.92 -46.51
C PRO A 171 -19.14 9.93 -45.04
N ILE A 172 -20.42 10.19 -44.75
CA ILE A 172 -20.99 10.19 -43.39
C ILE A 172 -21.48 8.78 -43.00
N GLN A 173 -21.24 8.39 -41.75
CA GLN A 173 -21.72 7.14 -41.15
C GLN A 173 -22.90 7.44 -40.22
N ASP A 174 -22.65 8.31 -39.24
CA ASP A 174 -23.58 8.62 -38.16
C ASP A 174 -23.81 10.13 -38.12
N LEU A 175 -25.07 10.52 -37.92
CA LEU A 175 -25.47 11.88 -37.57
C LEU A 175 -26.39 11.81 -36.37
N TYR A 176 -25.89 12.24 -35.22
CA TYR A 176 -26.59 12.22 -33.96
C TYR A 176 -27.00 13.64 -33.59
N ALA A 177 -28.31 13.89 -33.50
CA ALA A 177 -28.81 15.10 -32.86
C ALA A 177 -28.41 15.05 -31.38
N LEU A 178 -27.67 16.06 -30.93
CA LEU A 178 -27.13 16.14 -29.57
C LEU A 178 -28.07 17.01 -28.72
N PRO A 179 -28.86 16.42 -27.80
CA PRO A 179 -29.73 17.18 -26.91
C PRO A 179 -28.93 18.22 -26.10
N ARG A 180 -29.60 19.30 -25.68
CA ARG A 180 -28.94 20.40 -24.95
C ARG A 180 -28.22 19.91 -23.69
N GLU A 181 -28.86 19.07 -22.90
CA GLU A 181 -28.32 18.50 -21.67
C GLU A 181 -27.07 17.64 -21.93
N GLU A 182 -27.10 16.81 -22.98
CA GLU A 182 -25.93 16.04 -23.42
C GLU A 182 -24.81 16.93 -23.96
N SER A 183 -25.15 18.03 -24.64
CA SER A 183 -24.15 19.00 -25.07
C SER A 183 -23.50 19.71 -23.90
N ILE A 184 -24.25 20.03 -22.83
CA ILE A 184 -23.73 20.59 -21.58
C ILE A 184 -22.81 19.57 -20.93
N ALA A 185 -23.29 18.35 -20.68
CA ALA A 185 -22.51 17.27 -20.08
C ALA A 185 -21.20 17.01 -20.84
N LYS A 186 -21.26 16.94 -22.18
CA LYS A 186 -20.09 16.78 -23.04
C LYS A 186 -19.12 17.94 -22.88
N PHE A 187 -19.59 19.18 -22.91
CA PHE A 187 -18.75 20.38 -22.77
C PHE A 187 -17.96 20.34 -21.46
N VAL A 188 -18.63 20.04 -20.35
CA VAL A 188 -17.97 19.94 -19.04
C VAL A 188 -17.00 18.75 -19.01
N SER A 189 -17.42 17.59 -19.51
CA SER A 189 -16.60 16.37 -19.50
C SER A 189 -15.27 16.55 -20.24
N VAL A 190 -15.29 17.23 -21.39
CA VAL A 190 -14.07 17.45 -22.17
C VAL A 190 -13.19 18.56 -21.57
N ALA A 191 -13.75 19.49 -20.78
CA ALA A 191 -12.99 20.57 -20.15
C ALA A 191 -11.86 20.04 -19.24
N PHE A 192 -12.06 18.86 -18.65
CA PHE A 192 -11.06 18.16 -17.84
C PHE A 192 -9.78 17.75 -18.59
N TYR A 193 -9.72 17.84 -19.93
CA TYR A 193 -8.45 17.80 -20.68
C TYR A 193 -7.46 18.91 -20.26
N PHE A 194 -7.99 20.01 -19.71
CA PHE A 194 -7.23 21.15 -19.20
C PHE A 194 -7.20 21.20 -17.67
N GLY A 195 -7.92 20.30 -17.00
CA GLY A 195 -8.04 20.29 -15.53
C GLY A 195 -8.89 21.44 -14.96
N PHE A 196 -9.66 22.16 -15.79
CA PHE A 196 -10.55 23.21 -15.33
C PHE A 196 -11.78 23.37 -16.24
N ILE A 197 -12.80 24.04 -15.72
CA ILE A 197 -13.98 24.48 -16.46
C ILE A 197 -13.96 26.01 -16.51
N ASP A 198 -14.06 26.57 -17.72
CA ASP A 198 -14.09 28.02 -17.94
C ASP A 198 -15.54 28.53 -17.88
N LEU A 199 -15.85 29.33 -16.85
CA LEU A 199 -17.22 29.73 -16.53
C LEU A 199 -17.78 30.72 -17.56
N ASN A 200 -16.93 31.57 -18.12
CA ASN A 200 -17.31 32.53 -19.16
C ASN A 200 -17.62 31.82 -20.48
N CYS A 201 -16.77 30.89 -20.91
CA CYS A 201 -17.03 30.11 -22.12
C CYS A 201 -18.31 29.28 -21.99
N PHE A 202 -18.56 28.70 -20.80
CA PHE A 202 -19.82 28.01 -20.52
C PHE A 202 -21.03 28.94 -20.68
N ARG A 203 -20.99 30.12 -20.04
CA ARG A 203 -22.06 31.11 -20.09
C ARG A 203 -22.33 31.59 -21.52
N GLN A 204 -21.29 31.92 -22.28
CA GLN A 204 -21.41 32.34 -23.68
C GLN A 204 -22.03 31.26 -24.57
N ARG A 205 -21.71 29.98 -24.31
CA ARG A 205 -22.21 28.87 -25.13
C ARG A 205 -23.66 28.52 -24.83
N PHE A 206 -24.04 28.50 -23.55
CA PHE A 206 -25.31 27.94 -23.11
C PHE A 206 -26.29 28.96 -22.55
N ASP A 207 -25.91 30.22 -22.40
CA ASP A 207 -26.72 31.26 -21.75
C ASP A 207 -27.21 30.81 -20.35
N LEU A 208 -26.30 30.19 -19.61
CA LEU A 208 -26.53 29.64 -18.27
C LEU A 208 -25.35 29.98 -17.37
N ASP A 209 -25.64 30.26 -16.11
CA ASP A 209 -24.60 30.39 -15.09
C ASP A 209 -24.20 29.01 -14.55
N PHE A 210 -22.92 28.65 -14.68
CA PHE A 210 -22.43 27.31 -14.35
C PHE A 210 -22.58 26.97 -12.87
N LEU A 211 -22.21 27.90 -11.99
CA LEU A 211 -22.24 27.71 -10.54
C LEU A 211 -23.68 27.53 -10.04
N THR A 212 -24.63 28.23 -10.66
CA THR A 212 -26.06 28.06 -10.38
C THR A 212 -26.60 26.75 -10.96
N TYR A 213 -26.26 26.40 -12.19
CA TYR A 213 -26.80 25.22 -12.87
C TYR A 213 -26.33 23.89 -12.23
N PHE A 214 -25.10 23.84 -11.73
CA PHE A 214 -24.52 22.68 -11.04
C PHE A 214 -24.28 22.96 -9.55
N GLN A 215 -25.18 23.69 -8.89
CA GLN A 215 -24.98 24.18 -7.53
C GLN A 215 -24.60 23.08 -6.53
N ALA A 216 -25.31 21.95 -6.55
CA ALA A 216 -25.07 20.84 -5.63
C ALA A 216 -23.72 20.16 -5.87
N GLU A 217 -23.38 19.89 -7.14
CA GLU A 217 -22.11 19.29 -7.52
C GLU A 217 -20.93 20.20 -7.18
N VAL A 218 -21.05 21.49 -7.50
CA VAL A 218 -20.00 22.48 -7.21
C VAL A 218 -19.79 22.63 -5.70
N GLN A 219 -20.87 22.73 -4.91
CA GLN A 219 -20.77 22.81 -3.46
C GLN A 219 -20.04 21.58 -2.90
N PHE A 220 -20.43 20.37 -3.31
CA PHE A 220 -19.76 19.13 -2.91
C PHE A 220 -18.26 19.14 -3.25
N LEU A 221 -17.89 19.59 -4.45
CA LEU A 221 -16.50 19.60 -4.91
C LEU A 221 -15.63 20.63 -4.18
N LEU A 222 -16.19 21.79 -3.83
CA LEU A 222 -15.50 22.83 -3.07
C LEU A 222 -15.34 22.43 -1.59
N GLU A 223 -16.39 21.92 -0.95
CA GLU A 223 -16.37 21.48 0.45
C GLU A 223 -15.39 20.32 0.69
N ARG A 224 -15.21 19.45 -0.31
CA ARG A 224 -14.26 18.32 -0.27
C ARG A 224 -12.87 18.67 -0.80
N GLU A 225 -12.64 19.93 -1.16
CA GLU A 225 -11.38 20.43 -1.72
C GLU A 225 -10.92 19.67 -2.99
N TYR A 226 -11.86 19.06 -3.72
CA TYR A 226 -11.57 18.40 -5.00
C TYR A 226 -11.39 19.41 -6.14
N MET A 227 -12.08 20.54 -6.06
CA MET A 227 -11.91 21.66 -6.98
C MET A 227 -11.82 22.96 -6.20
N THR A 228 -11.33 24.00 -6.85
CA THR A 228 -11.21 25.35 -6.30
C THR A 228 -11.53 26.39 -7.36
N LEU A 229 -12.05 27.54 -6.94
CA LEU A 229 -12.37 28.65 -7.83
C LEU A 229 -11.16 29.59 -7.93
N VAL A 230 -10.65 29.79 -9.15
CA VAL A 230 -9.53 30.70 -9.44
C VAL A 230 -9.97 31.66 -10.54
N GLY A 231 -10.40 32.86 -10.16
CA GLY A 231 -11.03 33.81 -11.08
C GLY A 231 -12.28 33.20 -11.73
N GLU A 232 -12.34 33.23 -13.07
CA GLU A 232 -13.47 32.72 -13.87
C GLU A 232 -13.34 31.22 -14.21
N ARG A 233 -12.62 30.45 -13.38
CA ARG A 233 -12.35 29.03 -13.61
C ARG A 233 -12.56 28.20 -12.38
N LEU A 234 -13.29 27.09 -12.54
CA LEU A 234 -13.34 26.02 -11.56
C LEU A 234 -12.25 25.00 -11.89
N MET A 235 -11.18 24.96 -11.09
CA MET A 235 -9.97 24.17 -11.34
C MET A 235 -9.91 22.94 -10.45
N LEU A 236 -9.42 21.81 -10.98
CA LEU A 236 -9.05 20.64 -10.18
C LEU A 236 -7.91 20.99 -9.23
N THR A 237 -8.01 20.49 -7.99
CA THR A 237 -6.87 20.47 -7.07
C THR A 237 -6.00 19.23 -7.33
N GLN A 238 -4.78 19.19 -6.78
CA GLN A 238 -3.95 17.98 -6.83
C GLN A 238 -4.63 16.79 -6.14
N TYR A 239 -5.35 17.06 -5.05
CA TYR A 239 -6.13 16.04 -4.36
C TYR A 239 -7.30 15.55 -5.23
N GLY A 240 -8.06 16.46 -5.83
CA GLY A 240 -9.17 16.11 -6.73
C GLY A 240 -8.77 15.37 -7.99
N ALA A 241 -7.56 15.59 -8.52
CA ALA A 241 -7.05 14.85 -9.67
C ALA A 241 -7.02 13.33 -9.44
N ASN A 242 -6.85 12.86 -8.20
CA ASN A 242 -6.92 11.44 -7.85
C ASN A 242 -8.33 10.84 -8.00
N TYR A 243 -9.35 11.69 -7.96
CA TYR A 243 -10.77 11.31 -8.03
C TYR A 243 -11.44 11.77 -9.32
N ILE A 244 -10.67 12.19 -10.33
CA ILE A 244 -11.18 12.76 -11.59
C ILE A 244 -12.25 11.87 -12.28
N ASN A 245 -12.08 10.54 -12.21
CA ASN A 245 -13.03 9.59 -12.80
C ASN A 245 -14.37 9.51 -12.06
N GLY A 246 -14.43 9.95 -10.79
CA GLY A 246 -15.66 10.12 -10.01
C GLY A 246 -16.24 11.54 -10.10
N ILE A 247 -15.39 12.55 -10.33
CA ILE A 247 -15.80 13.95 -10.48
C ILE A 247 -16.51 14.19 -11.81
N ILE A 248 -15.95 13.73 -12.93
CA ILE A 248 -16.53 13.96 -14.27
C ILE A 248 -18.00 13.50 -14.36
N PRO A 249 -18.37 12.28 -13.91
CA PRO A 249 -19.75 11.81 -13.94
C PRO A 249 -20.77 12.64 -13.16
N LEU A 250 -20.34 13.47 -12.19
CA LEU A 250 -21.25 14.37 -11.47
C LEU A 250 -21.97 15.31 -12.44
N PHE A 251 -21.29 15.70 -13.52
CA PHE A 251 -21.80 16.64 -14.53
C PHE A 251 -22.50 15.97 -15.72
N TYR A 252 -22.70 14.65 -15.68
CA TYR A 252 -23.44 13.96 -16.73
C TYR A 252 -24.93 14.31 -16.68
N SER A 253 -25.61 14.21 -17.83
CA SER A 253 -27.06 14.29 -17.90
C SER A 253 -27.69 13.17 -17.07
N LEU A 254 -28.95 13.35 -16.67
CA LEU A 254 -29.69 12.31 -15.96
C LEU A 254 -29.79 11.03 -16.80
N HIS A 255 -30.05 11.17 -18.10
CA HIS A 255 -30.10 10.05 -19.04
C HIS A 255 -28.79 9.25 -19.07
N SER A 256 -27.64 9.93 -19.19
CA SER A 256 -26.32 9.29 -19.17
C SER A 256 -26.02 8.61 -17.83
N LYS A 257 -26.43 9.22 -16.70
CA LYS A 257 -26.31 8.62 -15.36
C LYS A 257 -27.12 7.33 -15.26
N ASP A 258 -28.37 7.35 -15.72
CA ASP A 258 -29.26 6.18 -15.70
C ASP A 258 -28.73 5.03 -16.59
N GLU A 259 -28.24 5.37 -17.79
CA GLU A 259 -27.67 4.38 -18.71
C GLU A 259 -26.42 3.70 -18.09
N MET A 260 -25.51 4.47 -17.48
CA MET A 260 -24.35 3.91 -16.78
C MET A 260 -24.74 2.99 -15.63
N CYS A 261 -25.73 3.37 -14.82
CA CYS A 261 -26.25 2.55 -13.74
C CYS A 261 -26.80 1.21 -14.26
N SER A 262 -27.58 1.25 -15.36
CA SER A 262 -28.11 0.05 -16.02
C SER A 262 -26.99 -0.87 -16.55
N LEU A 263 -25.96 -0.30 -17.17
CA LEU A 263 -24.80 -1.06 -17.67
C LEU A 263 -24.00 -1.70 -16.54
N SER A 264 -23.76 -0.96 -15.45
CA SER A 264 -23.06 -1.46 -14.27
C SER A 264 -23.78 -2.66 -13.66
N GLN A 265 -25.11 -2.59 -13.49
CA GLN A 265 -25.91 -3.71 -12.99
C GLN A 265 -25.82 -4.96 -13.89
N LYS A 266 -25.74 -4.77 -15.21
CA LYS A 266 -25.54 -5.88 -16.17
C LYS A 266 -24.12 -6.48 -16.09
N MET A 267 -23.11 -5.69 -15.73
CA MET A 267 -21.71 -6.12 -15.62
C MET A 267 -21.37 -6.71 -14.24
N ALA A 268 -22.07 -6.31 -13.18
CA ALA A 268 -21.90 -6.85 -11.82
C ALA A 268 -22.11 -8.38 -11.74
N ASN A 269 -22.88 -8.95 -12.68
CA ASN A 269 -23.06 -10.40 -12.83
C ASN A 269 -21.85 -11.12 -13.47
N LYS A 270 -20.67 -10.48 -13.61
CA LYS A 270 -19.55 -11.01 -14.41
C LYS A 270 -18.14 -10.87 -13.83
N LEU A 271 -17.92 -10.50 -12.57
CA LEU A 271 -16.55 -10.26 -12.07
C LEU A 271 -16.12 -11.04 -10.82
N ASN A 272 -15.09 -11.87 -11.03
CA ASN A 272 -14.17 -12.49 -10.06
C ASN A 272 -13.05 -11.51 -9.63
N ASP A 273 -13.39 -10.34 -9.09
CA ASP A 273 -12.43 -9.26 -8.77
C ASP A 273 -11.36 -9.71 -7.74
N THR A 274 -11.76 -10.50 -6.76
CA THR A 274 -10.88 -11.04 -5.71
C THR A 274 -9.74 -11.89 -6.27
N GLN A 275 -10.00 -12.71 -7.30
CA GLN A 275 -9.01 -13.63 -7.84
C GLN A 275 -7.93 -12.90 -8.64
N THR A 276 -8.32 -11.80 -9.29
CA THR A 276 -7.39 -10.89 -9.97
C THR A 276 -6.54 -10.13 -8.96
N PHE A 277 -7.15 -9.58 -7.91
CA PHE A 277 -6.43 -8.93 -6.81
C PHE A 277 -5.36 -9.86 -6.20
N LEU A 278 -5.75 -11.08 -5.80
CA LEU A 278 -4.84 -12.06 -5.20
C LEU A 278 -3.68 -12.46 -6.14
N SER A 279 -3.92 -12.58 -7.45
CA SER A 279 -2.86 -12.91 -8.43
C SER A 279 -1.79 -11.83 -8.56
N THR A 280 -2.11 -10.58 -8.17
CA THR A 280 -1.19 -9.43 -8.28
C THR A 280 -0.64 -8.98 -6.92
N TYR A 281 -1.11 -9.58 -5.82
CA TYR A 281 -0.61 -9.26 -4.50
C TYR A 281 0.84 -9.73 -4.36
N GLN A 282 1.73 -8.77 -4.16
CA GLN A 282 3.14 -9.05 -3.90
C GLN A 282 3.30 -9.47 -2.44
N PHE A 283 3.20 -10.77 -2.19
CA PHE A 283 3.35 -11.34 -0.84
C PHE A 283 4.66 -10.94 -0.17
N GLU A 284 5.73 -10.68 -0.93
CA GLU A 284 7.05 -10.27 -0.43
C GLU A 284 7.26 -8.75 -0.32
N LYS A 285 6.20 -7.94 -0.45
CA LYS A 285 6.30 -6.46 -0.40
C LYS A 285 6.87 -5.96 0.92
N TYR A 286 6.55 -6.62 2.01
CA TYR A 286 6.99 -6.25 3.35
C TYR A 286 7.96 -7.33 3.86
N PRO A 287 9.12 -6.96 4.41
CA PRO A 287 9.95 -7.89 5.15
C PRO A 287 9.11 -8.56 6.24
N LYS A 288 9.41 -9.82 6.58
CA LYS A 288 8.66 -10.61 7.56
C LYS A 288 9.60 -11.11 8.64
N PRO A 289 9.20 -11.08 9.92
CA PRO A 289 9.95 -11.78 10.95
C PRO A 289 9.77 -13.29 10.78
N SER A 290 10.73 -14.07 11.25
CA SER A 290 10.44 -15.46 11.61
C SER A 290 9.60 -15.47 12.89
N VAL A 291 8.68 -16.43 12.99
CA VAL A 291 7.81 -16.59 14.16
C VAL A 291 8.25 -17.82 14.94
N THR A 292 8.45 -17.65 16.24
CA THR A 292 8.75 -18.73 17.19
C THR A 292 7.72 -18.78 18.31
N ALA A 293 7.73 -19.86 19.09
CA ALA A 293 7.04 -19.96 20.36
C ALA A 293 8.01 -20.46 21.44
N ASP A 294 7.88 -19.92 22.67
CA ASP A 294 8.68 -20.31 23.84
C ASP A 294 7.74 -20.69 24.99
N ILE A 295 7.98 -21.82 25.66
CA ILE A 295 7.05 -22.39 26.66
C ILE A 295 7.67 -22.35 28.06
N VAL A 296 7.02 -21.61 28.96
CA VAL A 296 7.32 -21.59 30.40
C VAL A 296 6.48 -22.65 31.10
N LEU A 297 7.06 -23.84 31.28
CA LEU A 297 6.39 -24.95 31.94
C LEU A 297 6.76 -25.00 33.43
N PHE A 298 5.76 -24.84 34.30
CA PHE A 298 5.88 -24.95 35.74
C PHE A 298 5.48 -26.34 36.23
N SER A 299 6.11 -26.82 37.30
CA SER A 299 5.72 -28.05 37.98
C SER A 299 5.77 -27.92 39.51
N GLY A 300 4.93 -28.70 40.20
CA GLY A 300 4.93 -28.83 41.66
C GLY A 300 4.28 -27.67 42.44
N GLU A 301 4.12 -27.88 43.76
CA GLU A 301 3.65 -26.84 44.70
C GLU A 301 4.75 -25.80 44.99
N LYS A 302 6.01 -26.24 45.06
CA LYS A 302 7.17 -25.37 44.90
C LYS A 302 7.47 -25.28 43.41
N PRO A 303 7.36 -24.10 42.77
CA PRO A 303 7.47 -24.01 41.34
C PRO A 303 8.86 -24.48 40.90
N SER A 304 8.90 -25.45 40.00
CA SER A 304 10.09 -25.78 39.21
C SER A 304 9.83 -25.41 37.76
N LEU A 305 10.87 -25.00 37.03
CA LEU A 305 10.80 -24.65 35.61
C LEU A 305 11.51 -25.69 34.76
N LEU A 306 10.89 -26.09 33.66
CA LEU A 306 11.54 -26.93 32.67
C LEU A 306 12.44 -26.06 31.77
N LEU A 307 13.72 -26.41 31.69
CA LEU A 307 14.66 -25.81 30.75
C LEU A 307 15.31 -26.89 29.90
N ILE A 308 15.69 -26.52 28.68
CA ILE A 308 16.49 -27.32 27.77
C ILE A 308 17.89 -26.70 27.57
N LYS A 309 18.89 -27.53 27.33
CA LYS A 309 20.25 -27.09 26.99
C LYS A 309 20.44 -27.15 25.50
N ARG A 310 20.68 -25.99 24.89
CA ARG A 310 20.71 -25.82 23.43
C ARG A 310 21.88 -26.58 22.81
N GLY A 311 21.58 -27.43 21.81
CA GLY A 311 22.58 -28.16 21.04
C GLY A 311 23.22 -27.41 19.87
N ALA A 312 22.63 -26.29 19.47
CA ALA A 312 23.05 -25.53 18.30
C ALA A 312 23.22 -24.03 18.60
N HIS A 313 24.00 -23.35 17.76
CA HIS A 313 24.09 -21.90 17.77
C HIS A 313 22.77 -21.24 17.34
N PRO A 314 22.46 -20.02 17.80
CA PRO A 314 23.19 -19.22 18.80
C PRO A 314 22.99 -19.76 20.22
N PHE A 315 23.78 -19.25 21.19
CA PHE A 315 23.71 -19.67 22.61
C PHE A 315 23.87 -21.19 22.81
N MET A 316 24.74 -21.82 22.02
CA MET A 316 25.06 -23.24 22.18
C MET A 316 25.59 -23.49 23.60
N ASN A 317 25.12 -24.56 24.24
CA ASN A 317 25.38 -24.91 25.64
C ASN A 317 24.74 -24.01 26.71
N SER A 318 24.00 -22.97 26.34
CA SER A 318 23.17 -22.21 27.28
C SER A 318 21.84 -22.91 27.55
N TRP A 319 21.26 -22.65 28.72
CA TRP A 319 19.92 -23.11 29.04
C TRP A 319 18.87 -22.19 28.41
N ALA A 320 17.73 -22.75 28.03
CA ALA A 320 16.67 -22.06 27.32
C ALA A 320 15.30 -22.64 27.71
N LEU A 321 14.24 -21.87 27.47
CA LEU A 321 12.89 -22.41 27.45
C LEU A 321 12.77 -23.37 26.26
N PRO A 322 12.00 -24.46 26.40
CA PRO A 322 11.61 -25.24 25.24
C PRO A 322 10.82 -24.38 24.26
N GLY A 323 11.09 -24.51 22.96
CA GLY A 323 10.54 -23.63 21.95
C GLY A 323 11.27 -23.65 20.62
N GLY A 324 10.59 -23.19 19.58
CA GLY A 324 11.12 -23.25 18.22
C GLY A 324 10.27 -22.53 17.18
N PHE A 325 10.58 -22.77 15.90
CA PHE A 325 9.98 -22.05 14.78
C PHE A 325 8.62 -22.61 14.39
N ILE A 326 7.69 -21.72 14.07
CA ILE A 326 6.35 -22.10 13.60
C ILE A 326 6.40 -22.50 12.13
N LYS A 327 5.88 -23.70 11.84
CA LYS A 327 5.77 -24.22 10.47
C LYS A 327 4.62 -23.52 9.71
N PRO A 328 4.71 -23.36 8.38
CA PRO A 328 3.62 -22.74 7.59
C PRO A 328 2.27 -23.45 7.64
N THR A 329 2.22 -24.68 8.15
CA THR A 329 1.04 -25.56 8.20
C THR A 329 0.40 -25.66 9.58
N GLU A 330 0.90 -24.94 10.58
CA GLU A 330 0.42 -25.02 11.96
C GLU A 330 0.10 -23.63 12.51
N THR A 331 -0.76 -23.57 13.54
CA THR A 331 -0.94 -22.36 14.34
C THR A 331 0.21 -22.19 15.32
N VAL A 332 0.35 -21.01 15.92
CA VAL A 332 1.42 -20.75 16.90
C VAL A 332 1.25 -21.65 18.14
N GLU A 333 0.01 -21.90 18.55
CA GLU A 333 -0.34 -22.83 19.63
C GLU A 333 0.06 -24.27 19.30
N GLN A 334 -0.27 -24.73 18.08
CA GLN A 334 0.12 -26.07 17.61
C GLN A 334 1.65 -26.22 17.52
N GLY A 335 2.35 -25.17 17.06
CA GLY A 335 3.81 -25.15 17.06
C GLY A 335 4.37 -25.21 18.47
N ALA A 336 3.81 -24.46 19.43
CA ALA A 336 4.24 -24.53 20.84
C ALA A 336 4.06 -25.93 21.46
N GLU A 337 2.91 -26.58 21.21
CA GLU A 337 2.66 -27.95 21.66
C GLU A 337 3.63 -28.95 21.00
N ARG A 338 3.88 -28.78 19.70
CA ARG A 338 4.82 -29.62 18.96
C ARG A 338 6.25 -29.48 19.46
N GLU A 339 6.76 -28.25 19.58
CA GLU A 339 8.12 -27.98 20.05
C GLU A 339 8.32 -28.52 21.47
N LEU A 340 7.34 -28.34 22.35
CA LEU A 340 7.38 -28.91 23.70
C LEU A 340 7.48 -30.44 23.66
N HIS A 341 6.68 -31.09 22.82
CA HIS A 341 6.72 -32.56 22.67
C HIS A 341 8.02 -33.04 22.03
N GLU A 342 8.49 -32.39 20.96
CA GLU A 342 9.72 -32.75 20.25
C GLU A 342 10.95 -32.60 21.15
N GLU A 343 11.07 -31.53 21.94
CA GLU A 343 12.26 -31.26 22.75
C GLU A 343 12.24 -31.95 24.12
N THR A 344 11.06 -32.27 24.67
CA THR A 344 10.93 -32.72 26.07
C THR A 344 10.09 -33.99 26.26
N GLY A 345 9.40 -34.46 25.21
CA GLY A 345 8.49 -35.60 25.27
C GLY A 345 7.18 -35.34 26.01
N ILE A 346 6.87 -34.08 26.35
CA ILE A 346 5.67 -33.69 27.10
C ILE A 346 4.56 -33.28 26.11
N GLU A 347 3.37 -33.87 26.25
CA GLU A 347 2.21 -33.61 25.40
C GLU A 347 0.90 -33.55 26.21
N GLY A 348 -0.20 -33.19 25.54
CA GLY A 348 -1.55 -33.22 26.13
C GLY A 348 -1.81 -32.12 27.16
N LEU A 349 -1.02 -31.03 27.13
CA LEU A 349 -1.16 -29.89 28.03
C LEU A 349 -1.97 -28.77 27.39
N HIS A 350 -2.80 -28.11 28.20
CA HIS A 350 -3.39 -26.84 27.80
C HIS A 350 -2.40 -25.69 28.06
N LEU A 351 -1.83 -25.15 26.99
CA LEU A 351 -0.93 -24.01 27.05
C LEU A 351 -1.73 -22.70 27.09
N THR A 352 -1.48 -21.87 28.10
CA THR A 352 -2.05 -20.51 28.18
C THR A 352 -1.14 -19.55 27.43
N ALA A 353 -1.70 -18.76 26.51
CA ALA A 353 -0.95 -17.74 25.76
C ALA A 353 -0.55 -16.57 26.66
N GLY A 354 0.74 -16.21 26.62
CA GLY A 354 1.32 -15.07 27.30
C GLY A 354 1.56 -13.89 26.36
N ARG A 355 2.67 -13.17 26.54
CA ARG A 355 3.05 -12.02 25.70
C ARG A 355 3.75 -12.42 24.40
N VAL A 356 3.76 -11.47 23.46
CA VAL A 356 4.63 -11.51 22.28
C VAL A 356 5.89 -10.71 22.57
N PHE A 357 7.05 -11.33 22.35
CA PHE A 357 8.38 -10.75 22.47
C PHE A 357 8.87 -10.40 21.07
N SER A 358 9.04 -9.12 20.81
CA SER A 358 9.28 -8.58 19.46
C SER A 358 10.38 -7.51 19.41
N GLU A 359 11.20 -7.41 20.45
CA GLU A 359 12.29 -6.43 20.48
C GLU A 359 13.27 -6.67 19.33
N PRO A 360 13.64 -5.63 18.56
CA PRO A 360 14.65 -5.77 17.53
C PRO A 360 15.96 -6.32 18.10
N ASN A 361 16.58 -7.27 17.40
CA ASN A 361 17.81 -7.94 17.82
C ASN A 361 17.71 -8.83 19.08
N ARG A 362 16.49 -9.20 19.53
CA ARG A 362 16.33 -10.23 20.58
C ARG A 362 17.00 -11.56 20.22
N ASP A 363 17.08 -11.85 18.92
CA ASP A 363 17.77 -13.01 18.37
C ASP A 363 18.88 -12.55 17.39
N PRO A 364 20.13 -13.02 17.57
CA PRO A 364 21.24 -12.66 16.68
C PRO A 364 21.11 -13.21 15.26
N ARG A 365 20.18 -14.15 15.00
CA ARG A 365 19.93 -14.70 13.66
C ARG A 365 19.18 -13.73 12.74
N GLY A 366 18.48 -12.72 13.28
CA GLY A 366 17.77 -11.72 12.49
C GLY A 366 16.46 -11.25 13.11
N TRP A 367 15.49 -10.87 12.28
CA TRP A 367 14.19 -10.41 12.75
C TRP A 367 13.31 -11.60 13.15
N ILE A 368 13.24 -11.87 14.45
CA ILE A 368 12.48 -12.99 15.02
C ILE A 368 11.58 -12.47 16.12
N ILE A 369 10.30 -12.85 16.08
CA ILE A 369 9.33 -12.61 17.15
C ILE A 369 8.95 -13.94 17.79
N SER A 370 8.71 -13.94 19.10
CA SER A 370 8.27 -15.13 19.82
C SER A 370 6.97 -14.89 20.56
N HIS A 371 6.02 -15.83 20.48
CA HIS A 371 4.84 -15.84 21.33
C HIS A 371 5.11 -16.78 22.51
N SER A 372 5.13 -16.24 23.73
CA SER A 372 5.33 -17.07 24.91
C SER A 372 4.04 -17.80 25.30
N PHE A 373 4.18 -19.01 25.81
CA PHE A 373 3.10 -19.78 26.43
C PHE A 373 3.52 -20.23 27.82
N HIS A 374 2.56 -20.49 28.69
CA HIS A 374 2.85 -21.08 30.00
C HIS A 374 1.82 -22.14 30.40
N ALA A 375 2.25 -23.12 31.19
CA ALA A 375 1.38 -24.13 31.79
C ALA A 375 1.91 -24.58 33.15
N HIS A 376 1.05 -25.20 33.95
CA HIS A 376 1.43 -25.79 35.24
C HIS A 376 1.00 -27.25 35.27
N ILE A 377 1.92 -28.14 35.63
CA ILE A 377 1.67 -29.59 35.67
C ILE A 377 1.99 -30.19 37.04
N PRO A 378 1.32 -31.30 37.42
CA PRO A 378 1.67 -32.03 38.63
C PRO A 378 3.09 -32.61 38.56
N LEU A 379 3.82 -32.61 39.67
CA LEU A 379 5.20 -33.15 39.77
C LEU A 379 5.29 -34.64 39.38
N SER A 380 4.18 -35.37 39.46
CA SER A 380 4.07 -36.79 39.09
C SER A 380 3.94 -37.04 37.59
N ALA A 381 3.72 -36.00 36.78
CA ALA A 381 3.64 -36.09 35.33
C ALA A 381 4.99 -35.68 34.70
N SER A 382 5.63 -36.63 34.00
CA SER A 382 6.79 -36.48 33.10
C SER A 382 8.19 -36.25 33.72
N GLN A 383 9.01 -37.31 33.69
CA GLN A 383 10.46 -37.17 33.52
C GLN A 383 10.69 -36.70 32.07
N PRO A 384 11.29 -35.52 31.85
CA PRO A 384 11.49 -35.00 30.49
C PRO A 384 12.45 -35.92 29.73
N ARG A 385 12.16 -36.17 28.46
CA ARG A 385 13.04 -36.91 27.55
C ARG A 385 13.50 -35.96 26.46
N CYS A 386 14.80 -35.73 26.39
CA CYS A 386 15.33 -34.72 25.50
C CYS A 386 15.31 -35.24 24.06
N GLY A 387 14.76 -34.44 23.15
CA GLY A 387 14.75 -34.70 21.72
C GLY A 387 16.05 -34.32 21.02
N ASP A 388 16.05 -34.42 19.68
CA ASP A 388 17.26 -34.33 18.85
C ASP A 388 18.02 -32.98 18.96
N ASP A 389 17.32 -31.86 19.19
CA ASP A 389 17.92 -30.51 19.23
C ASP A 389 18.33 -30.04 20.65
N ALA A 390 17.86 -30.73 21.69
CA ALA A 390 18.16 -30.45 23.09
C ALA A 390 19.19 -31.46 23.62
N ILE A 391 20.39 -30.99 24.00
CA ILE A 391 21.44 -31.86 24.57
C ILE A 391 21.02 -32.37 25.96
N ASP A 392 20.24 -31.58 26.68
CA ASP A 392 19.78 -31.88 28.04
C ASP A 392 18.46 -31.16 28.30
N CYS A 393 17.67 -31.64 29.25
CA CYS A 393 16.35 -31.12 29.59
C CYS A 393 16.05 -31.46 31.04
N ARG A 394 15.92 -30.45 31.89
CA ARG A 394 15.85 -30.63 33.34
C ARG A 394 14.86 -29.68 33.99
N TRP A 395 14.32 -30.14 35.10
CA TRP A 395 13.58 -29.30 36.04
C TRP A 395 14.55 -28.52 36.92
N PHE A 396 14.38 -27.21 37.00
CA PHE A 396 15.11 -26.33 37.90
C PHE A 396 14.16 -25.82 38.97
N GLU A 397 14.53 -25.97 40.24
CA GLU A 397 13.81 -25.35 41.35
C GLU A 397 13.88 -23.82 41.20
N LEU A 398 12.72 -23.17 41.17
CA LEU A 398 12.60 -21.73 41.06
C LEU A 398 12.53 -21.11 42.47
N SER A 399 13.42 -20.16 42.73
CA SER A 399 13.30 -19.25 43.87
C SER A 399 13.35 -17.80 43.42
N VAL A 400 12.47 -16.99 44.00
CA VAL A 400 12.35 -15.56 43.69
C VAL A 400 12.51 -14.78 44.99
N GLN A 401 13.42 -13.80 44.99
CA GLN A 401 13.70 -12.94 46.13
C GLN A 401 13.56 -11.48 45.70
N GLN A 402 12.84 -10.68 46.49
CA GLN A 402 12.78 -9.24 46.31
C GLN A 402 14.04 -8.59 46.91
N GLU A 403 14.78 -7.82 46.12
CA GLU A 403 16.05 -7.21 46.55
C GLU A 403 15.87 -5.73 46.92
N GLN A 404 15.27 -4.95 46.02
CA GLN A 404 15.14 -3.49 46.17
C GLN A 404 13.78 -3.02 45.64
N SER A 405 13.17 -2.09 46.37
CA SER A 405 11.98 -1.37 45.91
C SER A 405 12.34 0.09 45.66
N ALA A 406 12.06 0.58 44.46
CA ALA A 406 12.14 1.98 44.09
C ALA A 406 10.71 2.53 43.87
N VAL A 407 10.56 3.85 43.83
CA VAL A 407 9.27 4.47 43.52
C VAL A 407 8.82 4.04 42.13
N GLY A 408 7.80 3.18 42.07
CA GLY A 408 7.22 2.71 40.80
C GLY A 408 7.80 1.40 40.24
N SER A 409 8.79 0.76 40.88
CA SER A 409 9.34 -0.52 40.42
C SER A 409 9.98 -1.37 41.52
N VAL A 410 10.00 -2.69 41.33
CA VAL A 410 10.64 -3.65 42.24
C VAL A 410 11.65 -4.50 41.49
N THR A 411 12.82 -4.69 42.10
CA THR A 411 13.88 -5.56 41.57
C THR A 411 13.77 -6.94 42.23
N TYR A 412 13.63 -7.96 41.40
CA TYR A 412 13.60 -9.36 41.80
C TYR A 412 14.88 -10.05 41.36
N ARG A 413 15.48 -10.82 42.27
CA ARG A 413 16.48 -11.84 41.95
C ARG A 413 15.76 -13.15 41.74
N VAL A 414 15.94 -13.75 40.57
CA VAL A 414 15.42 -15.08 40.23
C VAL A 414 16.59 -16.05 40.18
N LYS A 415 16.47 -17.16 40.89
CA LYS A 415 17.44 -18.26 40.87
C LYS A 415 16.76 -19.55 40.44
N LEU A 416 17.44 -20.27 39.56
CA LEU A 416 17.05 -21.59 39.06
C LEU A 416 18.16 -22.58 39.43
N GLU A 417 17.84 -23.56 40.26
CA GLU A 417 18.82 -24.54 40.76
C GLU A 417 18.41 -25.97 40.39
N ASN A 418 19.36 -26.78 39.92
CA ASN A 418 19.17 -28.22 39.74
C ASN A 418 20.26 -28.98 40.52
N GLU A 419 19.82 -29.79 41.49
CA GLU A 419 20.70 -30.62 42.34
C GLU A 419 20.52 -32.12 42.03
N ASN A 420 20.88 -32.56 40.83
CA ASN A 420 20.87 -34.00 40.50
C ASN A 420 22.04 -34.76 41.18
N SER A 421 23.16 -34.10 41.52
CA SER A 421 24.25 -34.61 42.37
C SER A 421 25.17 -33.48 42.84
N VAL A 422 25.97 -33.71 43.90
CA VAL A 422 26.96 -32.72 44.42
C VAL A 422 28.00 -32.29 43.37
N VAL A 423 28.20 -33.08 42.30
CA VAL A 423 29.24 -32.86 41.28
C VAL A 423 28.69 -32.17 40.01
N ASP A 424 27.37 -32.13 39.81
CA ASP A 424 26.72 -31.55 38.62
C ASP A 424 25.65 -30.49 39.00
N LYS A 425 25.97 -29.66 40.00
CA LYS A 425 25.10 -28.56 40.43
C LYS A 425 25.07 -27.47 39.35
N GLN A 426 23.93 -27.30 38.70
CA GLN A 426 23.68 -26.21 37.76
C GLN A 426 22.93 -25.09 38.49
N MET A 427 23.41 -23.86 38.36
CA MET A 427 22.78 -22.68 38.94
C MET A 427 22.74 -21.56 37.89
N ILE A 428 21.56 -21.00 37.69
CA ILE A 428 21.30 -19.87 36.79
C ILE A 428 20.71 -18.76 37.66
N GLN A 429 21.19 -17.54 37.47
CA GLN A 429 20.69 -16.38 38.20
C GLN A 429 20.51 -15.20 37.26
N PHE A 430 19.44 -14.45 37.49
CA PHE A 430 19.21 -13.19 36.79
C PHE A 430 18.44 -12.20 37.67
N PHE A 431 18.55 -10.92 37.34
CA PHE A 431 17.85 -9.84 38.02
C PHE A 431 16.87 -9.17 37.06
N ALA A 432 15.65 -8.94 37.53
CA ALA A 432 14.61 -8.31 36.74
C ALA A 432 13.94 -7.17 37.51
N VAL A 433 13.81 -6.02 36.86
CA VAL A 433 13.07 -4.87 37.35
C VAL A 433 11.66 -4.93 36.77
N VAL A 434 10.66 -4.93 37.63
CA VAL A 434 9.23 -4.98 37.27
C VAL A 434 8.57 -3.69 37.76
N SER A 435 7.96 -2.94 36.84
CA SER A 435 7.22 -1.73 37.22
C SER A 435 5.90 -2.06 37.93
N LEU A 436 5.51 -1.24 38.90
CA LEU A 436 4.24 -1.37 39.61
C LEU A 436 3.03 -1.19 38.67
N PRO A 437 1.89 -1.86 38.93
CA PRO A 437 0.68 -1.67 38.13
C PRO A 437 0.18 -0.22 38.25
N GLY A 438 0.30 0.54 37.16
CA GLY A 438 -0.38 1.82 36.93
C GLY A 438 -1.30 1.74 35.72
N SER A 439 -1.82 2.86 35.24
CA SER A 439 -2.69 2.92 34.04
C SER A 439 -1.99 2.58 32.71
N GLN A 440 -0.70 2.18 32.77
CA GLN A 440 0.11 1.73 31.63
C GLN A 440 0.62 0.31 31.87
N ARG A 441 0.89 -0.40 30.76
CA ARG A 441 1.36 -1.79 30.70
C ARG A 441 2.62 -1.98 31.57
N GLN A 442 2.66 -3.01 32.41
CA GLN A 442 3.84 -3.31 33.23
C GLN A 442 5.07 -3.59 32.34
N SER A 443 6.09 -2.78 32.52
CA SER A 443 7.42 -2.97 31.95
C SER A 443 8.22 -3.97 32.78
N ILE A 444 8.92 -4.86 32.09
CA ILE A 444 9.84 -5.85 32.65
C ILE A 444 11.18 -5.60 31.96
N THR A 445 12.26 -5.50 32.72
CA THR A 445 13.60 -5.32 32.18
C THR A 445 14.56 -6.20 32.96
N VAL A 446 15.27 -7.10 32.27
CA VAL A 446 16.32 -7.92 32.87
C VAL A 446 17.63 -7.15 32.84
N THR A 447 18.22 -6.91 34.01
CA THR A 447 19.45 -6.10 34.16
C THR A 447 20.71 -6.95 34.11
N GLU A 448 20.61 -8.22 34.51
CA GLU A 448 21.71 -9.19 34.50
C GLU A 448 21.12 -10.56 34.16
N ASN A 449 21.71 -11.28 33.20
CA ASN A 449 21.29 -12.62 32.80
C ASN A 449 22.50 -13.57 32.75
N GLU A 450 22.66 -14.39 33.78
CA GLU A 450 23.73 -15.39 33.86
C GLU A 450 23.18 -16.78 33.57
N GLY A 451 23.17 -17.17 32.30
CA GLY A 451 23.01 -18.57 31.89
C GLY A 451 21.79 -18.91 31.02
N LEU A 452 20.86 -17.98 30.81
CA LEU A 452 19.75 -18.17 29.86
C LEU A 452 20.07 -17.60 28.48
N ALA A 453 19.67 -18.33 27.44
CA ALA A 453 19.73 -17.88 26.06
C ALA A 453 18.73 -16.74 25.78
N PHE A 454 19.05 -15.92 24.79
CA PHE A 454 18.17 -14.85 24.29
C PHE A 454 17.65 -13.93 25.41
N ASP A 455 16.37 -13.54 25.34
CA ASP A 455 15.60 -12.79 26.32
C ASP A 455 14.73 -13.71 27.20
N HIS A 456 15.06 -15.01 27.32
CA HIS A 456 14.22 -15.98 28.03
C HIS A 456 14.01 -15.64 29.52
N ALA A 457 14.95 -14.93 30.13
CA ALA A 457 14.78 -14.38 31.47
C ALA A 457 13.57 -13.43 31.57
N GLU A 458 13.35 -12.59 30.55
CA GLU A 458 12.18 -11.70 30.48
C GLU A 458 10.89 -12.49 30.27
N ILE A 459 10.94 -13.53 29.45
CA ILE A 459 9.80 -14.44 29.20
C ILE A 459 9.37 -15.12 30.51
N ILE A 460 10.32 -15.65 31.28
CA ILE A 460 10.06 -16.27 32.58
C ILE A 460 9.42 -15.27 33.54
N VAL A 461 9.97 -14.07 33.67
CA VAL A 461 9.44 -13.04 34.60
C VAL A 461 8.04 -12.62 34.18
N SER A 462 7.77 -12.51 32.88
CA SER A 462 6.42 -12.22 32.39
C SER A 462 5.42 -13.29 32.81
N ALA A 463 5.78 -14.57 32.65
CA ALA A 463 4.92 -15.67 33.08
C ALA A 463 4.72 -15.68 34.61
N LEU A 464 5.74 -15.31 35.40
CA LEU A 464 5.62 -15.18 36.86
C LEU A 464 4.65 -14.06 37.26
N VAL A 465 4.72 -12.91 36.58
CA VAL A 465 3.79 -11.79 36.78
C VAL A 465 2.36 -12.21 36.43
N GLU A 466 2.16 -12.79 35.26
CA GLU A 466 0.84 -13.21 34.75
C GLU A 466 0.17 -14.27 35.66
N ARG A 467 0.98 -15.12 36.30
CA ARG A 467 0.51 -16.13 37.25
C ARG A 467 0.41 -15.64 38.69
N GLY A 468 0.78 -14.39 38.98
CA GLY A 468 0.81 -13.86 40.36
C GLY A 468 1.81 -14.59 41.27
N LEU A 469 2.88 -15.16 40.68
CA LEU A 469 3.93 -15.88 41.41
C LEU A 469 5.07 -14.96 41.89
N LEU A 470 5.13 -13.73 41.39
CA LEU A 470 5.82 -12.65 42.09
C LEU A 470 4.88 -12.16 43.19
N VAL A 471 5.32 -12.24 44.45
CA VAL A 471 4.49 -11.84 45.60
C VAL A 471 3.94 -10.43 45.36
N CYS A 472 2.63 -10.34 45.15
CA CYS A 472 1.93 -9.10 44.91
C CYS A 472 2.01 -8.22 46.17
N LEU A 473 2.42 -6.99 45.94
CA LEU A 473 2.55 -5.91 46.89
C LEU A 473 1.16 -5.42 47.31
N GLU A 474 0.75 -5.74 48.53
CA GLU A 474 -0.27 -4.98 49.26
C GLU A 474 -0.10 -5.26 50.76
N GLU A 475 0.61 -4.36 51.46
CA GLU A 475 0.35 -3.93 52.85
C GLU A 475 1.53 -3.09 53.34
N SER A 476 1.36 -1.76 53.36
CA SER A 476 1.97 -0.77 54.29
C SER A 476 2.14 0.62 53.66
N TYR A 477 1.06 1.22 53.16
CA TYR A 477 0.94 2.68 53.30
C TYR A 477 0.36 2.98 54.68
N THR A 478 1.25 3.41 55.55
CA THR A 478 0.99 4.01 56.86
C THR A 478 -0.16 5.03 56.82
N THR A 479 -1.33 4.64 57.32
CA THR A 479 -2.24 5.58 58.01
C THR A 479 -2.09 5.38 59.51
N SER A 480 -1.01 5.96 60.05
CA SER A 480 -0.87 6.26 61.47
C SER A 480 -0.37 7.69 61.57
N GLY A 481 -1.26 8.64 61.90
CA GLY A 481 -0.83 10.00 62.22
C GLY A 481 -1.80 11.12 61.88
N ILE A 482 -3.06 11.05 62.30
CA ILE A 482 -3.76 12.25 62.78
C ILE A 482 -4.38 11.88 64.12
N LEU A 483 -3.61 12.16 65.16
CA LEU A 483 -4.09 12.26 66.53
C LEU A 483 -4.96 13.51 66.62
N ASP A 484 -6.16 13.26 67.13
CA ASP A 484 -7.11 14.19 67.66
C ASP A 484 -6.47 14.94 68.86
N THR A 485 -6.33 16.27 68.77
CA THR A 485 -6.17 17.17 69.93
C THR A 485 -6.89 18.48 69.65
N THR A 486 -8.14 18.55 70.14
CA THR A 486 -8.81 19.67 70.82
C THR A 486 -8.18 21.07 70.72
N SER A 487 -8.93 22.00 70.12
CA SER A 487 -9.43 23.24 70.75
C SER A 487 -10.38 23.98 69.83
#